data_AF-K8NZX6-F1
#
_entry.id   AF-K8NZX6-F1
#
_cell.length_a   1.000
_cell.length_b   1.000
_cell.length_c   1.000
_cell.angle_alpha   90.00
_cell.angle_beta   90.00
_cell.angle_gamma   90.00
#
_symmetry.space_group_name_H-M   'P 1'
#
loop_
_entity.id
_entity.type
_entity.pdbx_description
1 polymer ?
#
loop_
_entity_poly.entity_id
_entity_poly.type
_entity_poly.pdbx_seq_one_letter_code
_entity_poly.pdbx_strand_id
1 'polypeptide(L)'
;MGCRHVSQASWADAVNPAPLDSSMNAQERALLAMDVAWVEWRSEFRRKLFNDGILGRPMRSVFEADMIFSIVAHHALLGRPVTLKELATYFGMIATPATVSRHVDDMEQGGLVERRLDTNDRRRMFLVPTRRLEGLGHEFQQARLRIMRENGFVWSNNNNKE
;
A
#
# COMPACT_ATOMS: atom_id res chain seq x y z
N MET A 1 4.58 -50.75 -20.10
CA MET A 1 3.72 -49.60 -20.45
C MET A 1 2.55 -49.58 -19.48
N GLY A 2 2.34 -48.46 -18.78
CA GLY A 2 1.26 -48.32 -17.80
C GLY A 2 1.36 -47.01 -17.03
N CYS A 3 1.29 -45.88 -17.75
CA CYS A 3 1.21 -44.56 -17.14
C CYS A 3 -0.23 -44.36 -16.63
N ARG A 4 -0.44 -44.36 -15.32
CA ARG A 4 -1.73 -44.00 -14.73
C ARG A 4 -1.95 -42.51 -14.93
N HIS A 5 -2.93 -42.15 -15.75
CA HIS A 5 -3.48 -40.79 -15.80
C HIS A 5 -4.15 -40.51 -14.45
N VAL A 6 -3.59 -39.58 -13.69
CA VAL A 6 -4.31 -38.95 -12.58
C VAL A 6 -5.31 -38.00 -13.23
N SER A 7 -6.59 -38.36 -13.16
CA SER A 7 -7.69 -37.50 -13.60
C SER A 7 -7.63 -36.18 -12.85
N GLN A 8 -7.47 -35.08 -13.58
CA GLN A 8 -7.76 -33.74 -13.08
C GLN A 8 -9.26 -33.66 -12.82
N ALA A 9 -9.67 -34.03 -11.60
CA ALA A 9 -10.98 -33.64 -11.11
C ALA A 9 -11.01 -32.11 -11.05
N SER A 10 -11.89 -31.51 -11.87
CA SER A 10 -12.09 -30.07 -11.92
C SER A 10 -12.56 -29.56 -10.56
N TRP A 11 -11.80 -28.63 -10.00
CA TRP A 11 -12.19 -27.86 -8.82
C TRP A 11 -13.47 -27.01 -9.04
N ALA A 12 -14.05 -27.05 -10.25
CA ALA A 12 -15.23 -26.29 -10.64
C ALA A 12 -16.56 -26.84 -10.05
N ASP A 13 -16.61 -28.10 -9.61
CA ASP A 13 -17.82 -28.71 -9.06
C ASP A 13 -17.88 -28.72 -7.52
N ALA A 14 -16.91 -28.10 -6.86
CA ALA A 14 -16.83 -28.06 -5.41
C ALA A 14 -17.55 -26.82 -4.86
N VAL A 15 -18.80 -27.02 -4.43
CA VAL A 15 -19.56 -26.16 -3.51
C VAL A 15 -19.90 -24.80 -4.11
N ASN A 16 -21.16 -24.60 -4.51
CA ASN A 16 -21.75 -23.26 -4.51
C ASN A 16 -22.23 -23.03 -3.07
N PRO A 17 -21.44 -22.44 -2.15
CA PRO A 17 -21.86 -22.30 -0.77
C PRO A 17 -23.13 -21.45 -0.77
N ALA A 18 -24.12 -21.88 0.01
CA ALA A 18 -25.29 -21.04 0.25
C ALA A 18 -24.82 -19.63 0.65
N PRO A 19 -25.47 -18.55 0.16
CA PRO A 19 -25.07 -17.19 0.51
C PRO A 19 -24.94 -17.06 2.03
N LEU A 20 -23.82 -16.48 2.48
CA LEU A 20 -23.57 -16.26 3.91
C LEU A 20 -24.72 -15.43 4.50
N ASP A 21 -25.43 -16.00 5.48
CA ASP A 21 -26.39 -15.24 6.27
C ASP A 21 -25.61 -14.22 7.11
N SER A 22 -25.75 -12.95 6.76
CA SER A 22 -24.92 -11.86 7.29
C SER A 22 -25.81 -10.68 7.64
N SER A 23 -25.61 -10.13 8.84
CA SER A 23 -26.27 -8.91 9.32
C SER A 23 -25.75 -7.63 8.66
N MET A 24 -24.75 -7.71 7.77
CA MET A 24 -24.19 -6.53 7.12
C MET A 24 -25.21 -5.83 6.22
N ASN A 25 -25.34 -4.53 6.38
CA ASN A 25 -26.16 -3.72 5.48
C ASN A 25 -25.45 -3.48 4.14
N ALA A 26 -26.13 -2.82 3.20
CA ALA A 26 -25.60 -2.58 1.86
C ALA A 26 -24.32 -1.72 1.86
N GLN A 27 -24.19 -0.77 2.77
CA GLN A 27 -23.00 0.10 2.86
C GLN A 27 -21.80 -0.69 3.38
N GLU A 28 -21.99 -1.54 4.39
CA GLU A 28 -20.93 -2.41 4.91
C GLU A 28 -20.44 -3.39 3.84
N ARG A 29 -21.35 -3.95 3.03
CA ARG A 29 -20.96 -4.81 1.90
C ARG A 29 -20.24 -4.04 0.80
N ALA A 30 -20.61 -2.79 0.55
CA ALA A 30 -19.89 -1.93 -0.40
C ALA A 30 -18.46 -1.63 0.08
N LEU A 31 -18.24 -1.42 1.39
CA LEU A 31 -16.88 -1.26 1.95
C LEU A 31 -16.02 -2.51 1.70
N LEU A 32 -16.57 -3.71 1.89
CA LEU A 32 -15.86 -4.95 1.58
C LEU A 32 -15.51 -5.06 0.09
N ALA A 33 -16.43 -4.68 -0.80
CA ALA A 33 -16.19 -4.66 -2.23
C ALA A 33 -15.06 -3.67 -2.61
N MET A 34 -15.02 -2.49 -1.98
CA MET A 34 -13.91 -1.53 -2.14
C MET A 34 -12.58 -2.12 -1.69
N ASP A 35 -12.54 -2.83 -0.55
CA ASP A 35 -11.31 -3.44 -0.03
C ASP A 35 -10.77 -4.53 -0.96
N VAL A 36 -11.65 -5.38 -1.51
CA VAL A 36 -11.28 -6.41 -2.49
C VAL A 36 -10.75 -5.77 -3.77
N ALA A 37 -11.49 -4.82 -4.36
CA ALA A 37 -11.06 -4.11 -5.57
C ALA A 37 -9.70 -3.42 -5.36
N TRP A 38 -9.45 -2.91 -4.16
CA TRP A 38 -8.17 -2.31 -3.81
C TRP A 38 -7.02 -3.32 -3.68
N VAL A 39 -7.27 -4.49 -3.11
CA VAL A 39 -6.28 -5.59 -3.07
C VAL A 39 -5.93 -6.06 -4.48
N GLU A 40 -6.95 -6.27 -5.33
CA GLU A 40 -6.77 -6.72 -6.72
C GLU A 40 -5.92 -5.72 -7.51
N TRP A 41 -6.32 -4.44 -7.53
CA TRP A 41 -5.58 -3.42 -8.27
C TRP A 41 -4.13 -3.30 -7.81
N ARG A 42 -3.87 -3.36 -6.49
CA ARG A 42 -2.50 -3.29 -5.94
C ARG A 42 -1.65 -4.48 -6.36
N SER A 43 -2.22 -5.68 -6.37
CA SER A 43 -1.53 -6.90 -6.80
C SER A 43 -1.09 -6.77 -8.26
N GLU A 44 -2.01 -6.34 -9.12
CA GLU A 44 -1.75 -6.09 -10.54
C GLU A 44 -0.69 -5.02 -10.77
N PHE A 45 -0.82 -3.89 -10.08
CA PHE A 45 0.12 -2.79 -10.17
C PHE A 45 1.54 -3.21 -9.77
N ARG A 46 1.70 -3.95 -8.67
CA ARG A 46 3.02 -4.43 -8.24
C ARG A 46 3.61 -5.46 -9.17
N ARG A 47 2.78 -6.33 -9.75
CA ARG A 47 3.23 -7.26 -10.78
C ARG A 47 3.77 -6.50 -12.00
N LYS A 48 3.08 -5.45 -12.43
CA LYS A 48 3.56 -4.55 -13.48
C LYS A 48 4.90 -3.91 -13.10
N LEU A 49 5.02 -3.28 -11.93
CA LEU A 49 6.27 -2.64 -11.49
C LEU A 49 7.46 -3.59 -11.42
N PHE A 50 7.22 -4.84 -11.00
CA PHE A 50 8.26 -5.87 -10.96
C PHE A 50 8.69 -6.28 -12.38
N ASN A 51 7.72 -6.54 -13.27
CA ASN A 51 7.99 -6.93 -14.65
C ASN A 51 8.70 -5.80 -15.45
N ASP A 52 8.38 -4.54 -15.14
CA ASP A 52 8.99 -3.35 -15.75
C ASP A 52 10.39 -3.05 -15.17
N GLY A 53 10.89 -3.87 -14.23
CA GLY A 53 12.19 -3.69 -13.58
C GLY A 53 12.28 -2.47 -12.64
N ILE A 54 11.14 -1.85 -12.32
CA ILE A 54 11.05 -0.69 -11.43
C ILE A 54 11.35 -1.10 -9.99
N LEU A 55 10.97 -2.32 -9.60
CA LEU A 55 11.29 -2.93 -8.31
C LEU A 55 12.42 -3.95 -8.49
N GLY A 56 13.61 -3.65 -7.96
CA GLY A 56 14.77 -4.56 -8.05
C GLY A 56 14.63 -5.86 -7.24
N ARG A 57 13.66 -5.91 -6.30
CA ARG A 57 13.27 -7.11 -5.55
C ARG A 57 11.83 -6.98 -5.05
N PRO A 58 11.11 -8.09 -4.83
CA PRO A 58 9.84 -8.06 -4.12
C PRO A 58 10.01 -7.44 -2.72
N MET A 59 9.11 -6.53 -2.34
CA MET A 59 9.08 -6.00 -0.98
C MET A 59 8.70 -7.13 -0.01
N ARG A 60 9.34 -7.17 1.17
CA ARG A 60 9.10 -8.21 2.19
C ARG A 60 7.65 -8.26 2.66
N SER A 61 7.05 -7.07 2.79
CA SER A 61 5.64 -6.86 3.10
C SER A 61 5.16 -5.67 2.30
N VAL A 62 4.24 -5.94 1.37
CA VAL A 62 3.61 -4.91 0.53
C VAL A 62 2.81 -3.93 1.37
N PHE A 63 2.09 -4.43 2.38
CA PHE A 63 1.27 -3.61 3.25
C PHE A 63 2.11 -2.65 4.10
N GLU A 64 3.18 -3.14 4.71
CA GLU A 64 4.07 -2.28 5.50
C GLU A 64 4.73 -1.23 4.61
N ALA A 65 5.17 -1.61 3.41
CA ALA A 65 5.74 -0.68 2.45
C ALA A 65 4.75 0.41 2.01
N ASP A 66 3.51 0.06 1.69
CA ASP A 66 2.46 1.01 1.30
C ASP A 66 2.15 2.00 2.44
N MET A 67 2.13 1.52 3.69
CA MET A 67 1.90 2.36 4.86
C MET A 67 3.07 3.28 5.14
N ILE A 68 4.32 2.79 5.05
CA ILE A 68 5.52 3.63 5.18
C ILE A 68 5.50 4.73 4.12
N PHE A 69 5.22 4.38 2.85
CA PHE A 69 5.06 5.36 1.79
C PHE A 69 4.02 6.42 2.16
N SER A 70 2.81 6.00 2.56
CA SER A 70 1.71 6.91 2.87
C SER A 70 2.07 7.86 4.03
N ILE A 71 2.69 7.34 5.09
CA ILE A 71 3.10 8.13 6.26
C ILE A 71 4.17 9.15 5.86
N VAL A 72 5.24 8.72 5.18
CA VAL A 72 6.34 9.60 4.77
C VAL A 72 5.84 10.70 3.84
N ALA A 73 5.04 10.35 2.83
CA ALA A 73 4.49 11.32 1.88
C ALA A 73 3.54 12.31 2.55
N HIS A 74 2.59 11.82 3.34
CA HIS A 74 1.61 12.67 4.03
C HIS A 74 2.29 13.70 4.95
N HIS A 75 3.22 13.25 5.79
CA HIS A 75 3.95 14.14 6.70
C HIS A 75 4.82 15.15 5.98
N ALA A 76 5.50 14.74 4.90
CA ALA A 76 6.27 15.67 4.08
C ALA A 76 5.38 16.74 3.41
N LEU A 77 4.20 16.37 2.90
CA LEU A 77 3.24 17.31 2.31
C LEU A 77 2.69 18.33 3.31
N LEU A 78 2.65 17.99 4.60
CA LEU A 78 2.30 18.90 5.69
C LEU A 78 3.47 19.78 6.16
N GLY A 79 4.64 19.69 5.52
CA GLY A 79 5.85 20.40 5.93
C GLY A 79 6.47 19.89 7.23
N ARG A 80 6.14 18.65 7.64
CA ARG A 80 6.58 18.05 8.91
C ARG A 80 7.11 16.63 8.67
N PRO A 81 8.22 16.46 7.93
CA PRO A 81 8.73 15.13 7.61
C PRO A 81 9.09 14.34 8.87
N VAL A 82 8.92 13.01 8.81
CA VAL A 82 9.13 12.12 9.95
C VAL A 82 10.56 11.57 10.00
N THR A 83 11.06 11.30 11.19
CA THR A 83 12.28 10.52 11.41
C THR A 83 11.98 9.01 11.33
N LEU A 84 13.03 8.18 11.20
CA LEU A 84 12.87 6.73 11.29
C LEU A 84 12.29 6.28 12.64
N LYS A 85 12.66 6.95 13.73
CA LYS A 85 12.16 6.65 15.07
C LYS A 85 10.65 6.93 15.17
N GLU A 86 10.20 8.09 14.69
CA GLU A 86 8.78 8.45 14.64
C GLU A 86 8.01 7.55 13.68
N LEU A 87 8.59 7.16 12.54
CA LEU A 87 7.96 6.19 11.63
C LEU A 87 7.75 4.85 12.32
N ALA A 88 8.74 4.34 13.06
CA ALA A 88 8.66 3.04 13.72
C ALA A 88 7.56 2.96 14.79
N THR A 89 7.16 4.08 15.40
CA THR A 89 6.08 4.06 16.41
C THR A 89 4.72 3.70 15.81
N TYR A 90 4.46 4.05 14.55
CA TYR A 90 3.23 3.64 13.85
C TYR A 90 3.10 2.12 13.72
N PHE A 91 4.22 1.40 13.71
CA PHE A 91 4.26 -0.04 13.50
C PHE A 91 4.51 -0.84 14.77
N GLY A 92 4.63 -0.22 15.94
CA GLY A 92 5.19 -0.86 17.15
C GLY A 92 4.51 -2.16 17.60
N MET A 93 3.25 -2.40 17.22
CA MET A 93 2.49 -3.63 17.51
C MET A 93 2.54 -4.69 16.39
N ILE A 94 2.96 -4.31 15.19
CA ILE A 94 2.87 -5.14 13.98
C ILE A 94 4.23 -5.41 13.32
N ALA A 95 5.24 -4.56 13.57
CA ALA A 95 6.60 -4.74 13.07
C ALA A 95 7.64 -4.25 14.08
N THR A 96 8.80 -4.91 14.09
CA THR A 96 9.94 -4.43 14.88
C THR A 96 10.56 -3.17 14.26
N PRO A 97 11.23 -2.30 15.04
CA PRO A 97 11.99 -1.18 14.48
C PRO A 97 13.02 -1.61 13.43
N ALA A 98 13.63 -2.79 13.60
CA ALA A 98 14.57 -3.34 12.63
C ALA A 98 13.89 -3.70 11.31
N THR A 99 12.66 -4.23 11.33
CA THR A 99 11.87 -4.49 10.12
C THR A 99 11.53 -3.19 9.40
N VAL A 100 11.08 -2.17 10.12
CA VAL A 100 10.78 -0.84 9.55
C VAL A 100 12.04 -0.23 8.92
N SER A 101 13.18 -0.29 9.62
CA SER A 101 14.46 0.19 9.07
C SER A 101 14.81 -0.48 7.75
N ARG A 102 14.68 -1.80 7.66
CA ARG A 102 14.97 -2.54 6.42
C ARG A 102 14.06 -2.13 5.27
N HIS A 103 12.77 -1.87 5.52
CA HIS A 103 11.89 -1.34 4.48
C HIS A 103 12.33 0.04 4.01
N VAL A 104 12.74 0.92 4.93
CA VAL A 104 13.26 2.25 4.56
C VAL A 104 14.57 2.13 3.78
N ASP A 105 15.46 1.22 4.16
CA ASP A 105 16.70 0.97 3.43
C ASP A 105 16.41 0.43 2.02
N ASP A 106 15.46 -0.49 1.89
CA ASP A 106 15.00 -1.03 0.60
C ASP A 106 14.41 0.10 -0.27
N MET A 107 13.66 1.05 0.33
CA MET A 107 13.10 2.21 -0.36
C MET A 107 14.14 3.26 -0.75
N GLU A 108 15.14 3.52 0.09
CA GLU A 108 16.23 4.45 -0.21
C GLU A 108 17.10 3.91 -1.35
N GLN A 109 17.43 2.62 -1.31
CA GLN A 109 18.10 1.93 -2.43
C GLN A 109 17.28 1.98 -3.72
N GLY A 110 15.96 1.91 -3.62
CA GLY A 110 15.03 2.07 -4.75
C GLY A 110 14.84 3.52 -5.22
N GLY A 111 15.49 4.50 -4.59
CA GLY A 111 15.35 5.92 -4.90
C GLY A 111 13.96 6.49 -4.59
N LEU A 112 13.23 5.89 -3.65
CA LEU A 112 11.89 6.30 -3.24
C LEU A 112 11.91 7.28 -2.05
N VAL A 113 12.82 7.07 -1.11
CA VAL A 113 12.96 7.90 0.08
C VAL A 113 14.40 8.39 0.17
N GLU A 114 14.60 9.61 0.64
CA GLU A 114 15.90 10.18 0.98
C GLU A 114 15.95 10.49 2.47
N ARG A 115 17.12 10.24 3.09
CA ARG A 115 17.45 10.76 4.43
C ARG A 115 18.05 12.14 4.32
N ARG A 116 17.42 13.15 4.93
CA ARG A 116 17.90 14.53 4.98
C ARG A 116 18.18 14.97 6.41
N LEU A 117 19.32 15.61 6.63
CA LEU A 117 19.67 16.19 7.93
C LEU A 117 18.69 17.30 8.31
N ASP A 118 18.29 17.35 9.57
CA ASP A 118 17.64 18.52 10.13
C ASP A 118 18.66 19.66 10.20
N THR A 119 18.31 20.83 9.65
CA THR A 119 19.17 22.01 9.64
C THR A 119 19.40 22.58 11.04
N ASN A 120 18.49 22.31 11.97
CA ASN A 120 18.54 22.79 13.35
C ASN A 120 19.15 21.76 14.31
N ASP A 121 19.13 20.48 13.96
CA ASP A 121 19.75 19.41 14.73
C ASP A 121 20.38 18.35 13.81
N ARG A 122 21.70 18.44 13.61
CA ARG A 122 22.44 17.51 12.73
C ARG A 122 22.44 16.05 13.23
N ARG A 123 21.94 15.77 14.44
CA ARG A 123 21.76 14.39 14.94
C ARG A 123 20.42 13.79 14.51
N ARG A 124 19.52 14.60 13.96
CA ARG A 124 18.21 14.18 13.48
C ARG A 124 18.22 14.06 11.96
N MET A 125 17.69 12.94 11.46
CA MET A 125 17.48 12.72 10.02
C MET A 125 16.01 12.48 9.72
N PHE A 126 15.50 13.25 8.77
CA PHE A 126 14.17 13.15 8.23
C PHE A 126 14.13 12.21 7.03
N LEU A 127 13.04 11.47 6.93
CA LEU A 127 12.67 10.70 5.75
C LEU A 127 11.82 11.61 4.86
N VAL A 128 12.28 11.81 3.63
CA VAL A 128 11.63 12.71 2.66
C VAL A 128 11.33 11.91 1.39
N PRO A 129 10.11 12.02 0.83
CA PRO A 129 9.78 11.35 -0.42
C PRO A 129 10.55 11.97 -1.59
N THR A 130 11.00 11.14 -2.52
CA THR A 130 11.57 11.59 -3.80
C THR A 130 10.47 11.90 -4.81
N ARG A 131 10.82 12.54 -5.93
CA ARG A 131 9.92 12.68 -7.09
C ARG A 131 9.45 11.33 -7.64
N ARG A 132 10.28 10.29 -7.55
CA ARG A 132 9.91 8.94 -7.98
C ARG A 132 8.78 8.38 -7.10
N LEU A 133 8.89 8.55 -5.79
CA LEU A 133 7.86 8.14 -4.85
C LEU A 133 6.58 8.97 -5.00
N GLU A 134 6.70 10.26 -5.30
CA GLU A 134 5.55 11.10 -5.64
C GLU A 134 4.80 10.58 -6.88
N GLY A 135 5.51 10.23 -7.96
CA GLY A 135 4.90 9.69 -9.18
C GLY A 135 4.17 8.36 -8.94
N LEU A 136 4.83 7.40 -8.31
CA LEU A 136 4.20 6.12 -7.93
C LEU A 136 3.04 6.33 -6.97
N GLY A 137 3.21 7.25 -6.02
CA GLY A 137 2.19 7.64 -5.08
C GLY A 137 0.96 8.23 -5.74
N HIS A 138 1.15 9.06 -6.77
CA HIS A 138 0.06 9.63 -7.55
C HIS A 138 -0.76 8.55 -8.23
N GLU A 139 -0.13 7.60 -8.93
CA GLU A 139 -0.83 6.46 -9.55
C GLU A 139 -1.64 5.66 -8.51
N PHE A 140 -1.04 5.42 -7.35
CA PHE A 140 -1.67 4.74 -6.23
C PHE A 140 -2.93 5.45 -5.73
N GLN A 141 -2.84 6.77 -5.49
CA GLN A 141 -3.98 7.55 -5.00
C GLN A 141 -5.06 7.73 -6.07
N GLN A 142 -4.70 7.89 -7.35
CA GLN A 142 -5.67 7.97 -8.44
C GLN A 142 -6.49 6.70 -8.58
N ALA A 143 -5.84 5.54 -8.48
CA ALA A 143 -6.54 4.26 -8.50
C ALA A 143 -7.47 4.10 -7.30
N ARG A 144 -7.02 4.48 -6.10
CA ARG A 144 -7.84 4.42 -4.89
C ARG A 144 -9.05 5.35 -4.99
N LEU A 145 -8.86 6.58 -5.48
CA LEU A 145 -9.95 7.53 -5.73
C LEU A 145 -10.95 6.99 -6.75
N ARG A 146 -10.48 6.36 -7.83
CA ARG A 146 -11.35 5.73 -8.83
C ARG A 146 -12.22 4.64 -8.20
N ILE A 147 -11.61 3.68 -7.50
CA ILE A 147 -12.32 2.57 -6.83
C ILE A 147 -13.35 3.11 -5.84
N MET A 148 -12.97 4.11 -5.04
CA MET A 148 -13.88 4.72 -4.08
C MET A 148 -15.06 5.42 -4.78
N ARG A 149 -14.81 6.16 -5.88
CA ARG A 149 -15.87 6.86 -6.66
C ARG A 149 -16.83 5.89 -7.33
N GLU A 150 -16.32 4.79 -7.89
CA GLU A 150 -17.14 3.70 -8.48
C GLU A 150 -18.10 3.10 -7.43
N ASN A 151 -17.77 3.24 -6.15
CA ASN A 151 -18.58 2.77 -5.03
C ASN A 151 -19.23 3.92 -4.22
N GLY A 152 -19.43 5.09 -4.84
CA GLY A 152 -20.24 6.18 -4.28
C GLY A 152 -19.52 7.16 -3.36
N PHE A 153 -18.19 7.10 -3.24
CA PHE A 153 -17.43 8.13 -2.52
C PHE A 153 -17.51 9.47 -3.25
N VAL A 154 -17.97 10.50 -2.54
CA VAL A 154 -17.99 11.89 -2.98
C VAL A 154 -17.14 12.71 -2.04
N TRP A 155 -16.14 13.42 -2.58
CA TRP A 155 -15.39 14.41 -1.82
C TRP A 155 -16.06 15.77 -1.95
N SER A 156 -16.55 16.33 -0.85
CA SER A 156 -17.04 17.71 -0.77
C SER A 156 -16.00 18.60 -0.10
N ASN A 157 -15.42 19.53 -0.85
CA ASN A 157 -14.54 20.54 -0.26
C ASN A 157 -15.37 21.62 0.43
N ASN A 158 -15.79 21.40 1.68
CA ASN A 158 -16.48 22.44 2.44
C ASN A 158 -15.53 23.53 3.00
N ASN A 159 -14.27 23.56 2.56
CA ASN A 159 -13.30 24.58 2.92
C ASN A 159 -12.89 25.40 1.68
N ASN A 160 -13.84 26.15 1.12
CA ASN A 160 -13.52 27.44 0.52
C ASN A 160 -13.47 28.46 1.68
N LYS A 161 -12.27 28.66 2.23
CA LYS A 161 -11.94 29.98 2.77
C LYS A 161 -10.91 30.56 1.81
N GLU A 162 -11.36 31.58 1.08
CA GLU A 162 -10.57 32.50 0.28
C GLU A 162 -9.36 33.04 1.05
#